data_AF-A0A3S1MG04-F1
#
_entry.id   AF-A0A3S1MG04-F1
#
_cell.length_a   1.000
_cell.length_b   1.000
_cell.length_c   1.000
_cell.angle_alpha   90.00
_cell.angle_beta   90.00
_cell.angle_gamma   90.00
#
_symmetry.space_group_name_H-M   'P 1'
#
loop_
_entity.id
_entity.type
_entity.pdbx_description
1 polymer ?
#
loop_
_entity_poly.entity_id
_entity_poly.type
_entity_poly.pdbx_seq_one_letter_code
_entity_poly.pdbx_strand_id
1 'polypeptide(L)'
;MVGLLHSIEIALGATCLGLLIGTGGAYGKLYGGPVVRDLLAVYTTIVRAVPELVLILLLYYAGTYLINQALTAMGYQRIDVSGLAAGIAVLGFVQGAYSTEVIRGAILAIPQGQIEAARAYGMSSSLLLRRITLPAMLPFAIPGLANLWLIATKD
;
A
#
# COMPACT_ATOMS: atom_id res chain seq x y z
N MET A 1 18.87 12.83 -19.51
CA MET A 1 17.38 12.81 -19.53
C MET A 1 16.80 11.43 -19.26
N VAL A 2 17.44 10.33 -19.68
CA VAL A 2 16.95 8.96 -19.44
C VAL A 2 16.80 8.61 -17.95
N GLY A 3 17.75 9.00 -17.09
CA GLY A 3 17.63 8.77 -15.63
C GLY A 3 16.43 9.47 -14.99
N LEU A 4 16.13 10.71 -15.40
CA LEU A 4 14.96 11.45 -14.91
C LEU A 4 13.65 10.74 -15.27
N LEU A 5 13.54 10.22 -16.50
CA LEU A 5 12.36 9.48 -16.94
C LEU A 5 12.15 8.22 -16.09
N HIS A 6 13.21 7.44 -15.84
CA HIS A 6 13.11 6.25 -15.00
C HIS A 6 12.74 6.55 -13.56
N SER A 7 13.27 7.62 -12.96
CA SER A 7 12.85 8.04 -11.60
C SER A 7 11.37 8.40 -11.56
N ILE A 8 10.85 9.11 -12.56
CA ILE A 8 9.42 9.45 -12.65
C ILE A 8 8.56 8.20 -12.84
N GLU A 9 8.96 7.28 -13.73
CA GLU A 9 8.28 6.00 -13.96
C GLU A 9 8.22 5.16 -12.68
N ILE A 10 9.33 5.09 -11.95
CA ILE A 10 9.41 4.38 -10.67
C ILE A 10 8.51 5.04 -9.63
N ALA A 11 8.60 6.36 -9.44
CA ALA A 11 7.79 7.08 -8.47
C ALA A 11 6.29 6.93 -8.72
N LEU A 12 5.85 7.09 -9.98
CA LEU A 12 4.46 6.89 -10.37
C LEU A 12 4.02 5.43 -10.20
N GLY A 13 4.82 4.48 -10.68
CA GLY A 13 4.51 3.06 -10.59
C GLY A 13 4.41 2.58 -9.13
N ALA A 14 5.39 2.95 -8.31
CA ALA A 14 5.44 2.62 -6.89
C ALA A 14 4.27 3.24 -6.13
N THR A 15 3.94 4.51 -6.39
CA THR A 15 2.81 5.17 -5.74
C THR A 15 1.49 4.51 -6.12
N CYS A 16 1.27 4.22 -7.40
CA CYS A 16 0.07 3.51 -7.86
C CYS A 16 -0.06 2.13 -7.19
N LEU A 17 1.02 1.35 -7.17
CA LEU A 17 1.05 0.04 -6.53
C LEU A 17 0.83 0.15 -5.01
N GLY A 18 1.48 1.12 -4.36
CA GLY A 18 1.34 1.40 -2.94
C GLY A 18 -0.07 1.85 -2.57
N LEU A 19 -0.75 2.63 -3.39
CA LEU A 19 -2.16 2.99 -3.17
C LEU A 19 -3.09 1.79 -3.33
N LEU A 20 -2.84 0.90 -4.29
CA LEU A 20 -3.61 -0.33 -4.46
C LEU A 20 -3.45 -1.26 -3.26
N ILE A 21 -2.21 -1.55 -2.86
CA ILE A 21 -1.90 -2.35 -1.67
C ILE A 21 -2.45 -1.65 -0.42
N GLY A 22 -2.27 -0.34 -0.32
CA GLY A 22 -2.73 0.50 0.77
C GLY A 22 -4.23 0.39 0.99
N THR A 23 -5.00 0.59 -0.07
CA THR A 23 -6.47 0.52 -0.05
C THR A 23 -6.95 -0.89 0.30
N GLY A 24 -6.37 -1.92 -0.33
CA GLY A 24 -6.69 -3.31 -0.04
C GLY A 24 -6.35 -3.71 1.40
N GLY A 25 -5.18 -3.31 1.90
CA GLY A 25 -4.74 -3.56 3.26
C GLY A 25 -5.59 -2.82 4.29
N ALA A 26 -5.98 -1.57 4.03
CA ALA A 26 -6.86 -0.81 4.91
C ALA A 26 -8.24 -1.47 5.00
N TYR A 27 -8.80 -1.87 3.85
CA TYR A 27 -10.05 -2.60 3.79
C TYR A 27 -9.97 -3.93 4.56
N GLY A 28 -8.91 -4.70 4.35
CA GLY A 28 -8.68 -5.98 5.05
C GLY A 28 -8.53 -5.81 6.56
N LYS A 29 -7.85 -4.76 7.04
CA LYS A 29 -7.71 -4.51 8.49
C LYS A 29 -9.02 -4.05 9.15
N LEU A 30 -9.84 -3.29 8.42
CA LEU A 30 -11.11 -2.75 8.93
C LEU A 30 -12.24 -3.79 8.90
N TYR A 31 -12.40 -4.48 7.78
CA TYR A 31 -13.57 -5.33 7.50
C TYR A 31 -13.24 -6.82 7.38
N GLY A 32 -11.96 -7.19 7.36
CA GLY A 32 -11.54 -8.60 7.32
C GLY A 32 -11.72 -9.33 8.65
N GLY A 33 -11.64 -10.67 8.58
CA GLY A 33 -11.65 -11.54 9.75
C GLY A 33 -10.36 -11.40 10.61
N PRO A 34 -10.30 -12.07 11.78
CA PRO A 34 -9.19 -11.95 12.72
C PRO A 34 -7.84 -12.31 12.07
N VAL A 35 -7.80 -13.41 11.31
CA VAL A 35 -6.57 -13.87 10.63
C VAL A 35 -6.05 -12.85 9.62
N VAL A 36 -6.93 -12.28 8.78
CA VAL A 36 -6.54 -11.30 7.77
C VAL A 36 -6.03 -10.01 8.44
N ARG A 37 -6.72 -9.57 9.49
CA ARG A 37 -6.33 -8.40 10.28
C ARG A 37 -4.95 -8.58 10.89
N ASP A 38 -4.69 -9.74 11.49
CA ASP A 38 -3.43 -10.04 12.17
C ASP A 38 -2.27 -10.15 11.19
N LEU A 39 -2.47 -10.85 10.06
CA LEU A 39 -1.46 -10.93 9.00
C LEU A 39 -1.10 -9.55 8.43
N LEU A 40 -2.12 -8.72 8.14
CA LEU A 40 -1.89 -7.36 7.66
C LEU A 40 -1.29 -6.47 8.74
N ALA A 41 -1.61 -6.68 10.02
CA ALA A 41 -0.96 -5.99 11.13
C ALA A 41 0.52 -6.33 11.18
N VAL A 42 0.89 -7.61 11.16
CA VAL A 42 2.29 -8.06 11.11
C VAL A 42 3.03 -7.44 9.93
N TYR A 43 2.46 -7.53 8.72
CA TYR A 43 3.02 -6.89 7.53
C TYR A 43 3.27 -5.39 7.74
N THR A 44 2.24 -4.63 8.12
CA THR A 44 2.38 -3.17 8.28
C THR A 44 3.35 -2.80 9.40
N THR A 45 3.41 -3.59 10.47
CA THR A 45 4.28 -3.32 11.61
C THR A 45 5.73 -3.57 11.26
N ILE A 46 6.06 -4.70 10.61
CA ILE A 46 7.44 -5.03 10.22
C ILE A 46 7.98 -3.99 9.25
N VAL A 47 7.21 -3.69 8.19
CA VAL A 47 7.65 -2.74 7.15
C VAL A 47 7.89 -1.34 7.72
N ARG A 48 7.07 -0.91 8.69
CA ARG A 48 7.20 0.42 9.31
C ARG A 48 8.19 0.46 10.47
N ALA A 49 8.66 -0.70 10.97
CA ALA A 49 9.63 -0.80 12.06
C ALA A 49 11.08 -0.88 11.58
N VAL A 50 11.30 -1.39 10.37
CA VAL A 50 12.64 -1.52 9.77
C VAL A 50 13.01 -0.22 9.05
N PRO A 51 14.26 0.26 9.14
CA PRO A 51 14.73 1.39 8.34
C PRO A 51 14.49 1.16 6.85
N GLU A 52 13.87 2.14 6.18
CA GLU A 52 13.40 2.02 4.80
C GLU A 52 14.48 1.60 3.81
N LEU A 53 15.66 2.23 3.87
CA LEU A 53 16.80 1.88 3.01
C LEU A 53 17.21 0.40 3.17
N VAL A 54 17.26 -0.09 4.41
CA VAL A 54 17.63 -1.49 4.70
C VAL A 54 16.58 -2.44 4.12
N LEU A 55 15.31 -2.09 4.27
CA LEU A 55 14.20 -2.89 3.76
C LEU A 55 14.20 -2.93 2.23
N ILE A 56 14.45 -1.81 1.56
CA ILE A 56 14.55 -1.74 0.09
C ILE A 56 15.67 -2.64 -0.41
N LEU A 57 16.87 -2.54 0.19
CA LEU A 57 18.00 -3.39 -0.17
C LEU A 57 17.69 -4.87 0.05
N LEU A 58 17.11 -5.22 1.20
CA LEU A 58 16.73 -6.59 1.52
C LEU A 58 15.73 -7.13 0.51
N LEU A 59 14.64 -6.39 0.25
CA LEU A 59 13.60 -6.81 -0.68
C LEU A 59 14.12 -6.90 -2.13
N TYR A 60 15.03 -6.01 -2.54
CA TYR A 60 15.65 -6.07 -3.86
C TYR A 60 16.48 -7.34 -4.03
N TYR A 61 17.45 -7.59 -3.14
CA TYR A 61 18.35 -8.74 -3.25
C TYR A 61 17.66 -10.06 -2.90
N ALA A 62 16.97 -10.13 -1.76
CA ALA A 62 16.27 -11.34 -1.35
C ALA A 62 15.08 -11.64 -2.25
N GLY A 63 14.32 -10.63 -2.69
CA GLY A 63 13.20 -10.82 -3.61
C GLY A 63 13.65 -11.40 -4.94
N THR A 64 14.69 -10.82 -5.56
CA THR A 64 15.23 -11.33 -6.83
C THR A 64 15.78 -12.75 -6.68
N TYR A 65 16.44 -13.05 -5.57
CA TYR A 65 16.93 -14.39 -5.26
C TYR A 65 15.78 -15.41 -5.10
N LEU A 66 14.77 -15.09 -4.28
CA LEU A 66 13.63 -15.95 -4.01
C LEU A 66 12.80 -16.20 -5.27
N ILE A 67 12.56 -15.18 -6.09
CA ILE A 67 11.85 -15.31 -7.37
C ILE A 67 12.61 -16.29 -8.28
N ASN A 68 13.91 -16.10 -8.46
CA ASN A 68 14.72 -16.98 -9.30
C ASN A 68 14.81 -18.41 -8.76
N GLN A 69 14.86 -18.58 -7.43
CA GLN A 69 14.83 -19.89 -6.80
C GLN A 69 13.49 -20.60 -7.03
N ALA A 70 12.37 -19.89 -6.87
CA ALA A 70 11.04 -20.42 -7.13
C ALA A 70 10.86 -20.80 -8.61
N LEU A 71 11.30 -19.93 -9.54
CA LEU A 71 11.28 -20.21 -10.97
C LEU A 71 12.10 -21.45 -11.32
N THR A 72 13.31 -21.57 -10.77
CA THR A 72 14.18 -22.73 -11.01
C THR A 72 13.56 -24.01 -10.44
N ALA A 73 12.96 -23.95 -9.25
CA ALA A 73 12.25 -25.08 -8.64
C ALA A 73 11.04 -25.55 -9.48
N MET A 74 10.41 -24.63 -10.20
CA MET A 74 9.33 -24.90 -11.15
C MET A 74 9.83 -25.28 -12.56
N GLY A 75 11.15 -25.38 -12.76
CA GLY A 75 11.76 -25.77 -14.05
C GLY A 75 11.95 -24.64 -15.05
N TYR A 76 11.71 -23.39 -14.68
CA TYR A 76 11.94 -22.21 -15.53
C TYR A 76 13.38 -21.72 -15.45
N GLN A 77 13.84 -21.06 -16.52
CA GLN A 77 15.13 -20.38 -16.53
C GLN A 77 15.10 -19.13 -15.64
N ARG A 78 16.28 -18.74 -15.16
CA ARG A 78 16.45 -17.51 -14.39
C ARG A 78 16.05 -16.31 -15.24
N ILE A 79 15.33 -15.39 -14.61
CA ILE A 79 14.91 -14.12 -15.22
C ILE A 79 15.70 -13.01 -14.57
N ASP A 80 16.29 -12.16 -15.40
CA ASP A 80 16.87 -10.90 -14.94
C ASP A 80 15.74 -9.89 -14.72
N VAL A 81 15.45 -9.60 -13.45
CA VAL A 81 14.38 -8.66 -13.09
C VAL A 81 14.89 -7.26 -13.36
N SER A 82 14.24 -6.54 -14.27
CA SER A 82 14.65 -5.18 -14.61
C SER A 82 14.68 -4.30 -13.36
N GLY A 83 15.71 -3.44 -13.24
CA GLY A 83 15.86 -2.55 -12.09
C GLY A 83 14.64 -1.64 -11.89
N LEU A 84 13.97 -1.26 -12.98
CA LEU A 84 12.73 -0.49 -12.95
C LEU A 84 11.56 -1.28 -12.34
N ALA A 85 11.33 -2.53 -12.77
CA ALA A 85 10.26 -3.35 -12.23
C ALA A 85 10.51 -3.70 -10.76
N ALA A 86 11.76 -4.02 -10.41
CA ALA A 86 12.16 -4.27 -9.03
C ALA A 86 11.97 -3.01 -8.15
N GLY A 87 12.38 -1.83 -8.64
CA GLY A 87 12.18 -0.56 -7.93
C GLY A 87 10.71 -0.27 -7.68
N ILE A 88 9.86 -0.39 -8.70
CA ILE A 88 8.40 -0.21 -8.56
C ILE A 88 7.81 -1.19 -7.55
N ALA A 89 8.18 -2.47 -7.63
CA ALA A 89 7.63 -3.51 -6.77
C ALA A 89 8.04 -3.31 -5.30
N VAL A 90 9.33 -3.05 -5.05
CA VAL A 90 9.87 -2.87 -3.70
C VAL A 90 9.33 -1.59 -3.08
N LEU A 91 9.45 -0.45 -3.76
CA LEU A 91 8.94 0.82 -3.25
C LEU A 91 7.43 0.79 -3.09
N GLY A 92 6.71 0.21 -4.06
CA GLY A 92 5.25 0.07 -3.97
C GLY A 92 4.80 -0.83 -2.81
N PHE A 93 5.55 -1.89 -2.50
CA PHE A 93 5.29 -2.72 -1.31
C PHE A 93 5.50 -1.93 -0.02
N VAL A 94 6.63 -1.21 0.11
CA VAL A 94 6.91 -0.38 1.29
C VAL A 94 5.84 0.71 1.44
N GLN A 95 5.59 1.47 0.38
CA GLN A 95 4.52 2.48 0.33
C GLN A 95 3.14 1.92 0.63
N GLY A 96 2.88 0.67 0.23
CA GLY A 96 1.65 -0.04 0.51
C GLY A 96 1.36 -0.14 2.01
N ALA A 97 2.37 -0.49 2.81
CA ALA A 97 2.22 -0.61 4.26
C ALA A 97 1.91 0.76 4.92
N TYR A 98 2.60 1.81 4.50
CA TYR A 98 2.34 3.17 5.00
C TYR A 98 0.97 3.67 4.55
N SER A 99 0.61 3.48 3.28
CA SER A 99 -0.68 3.85 2.71
C SER A 99 -1.85 3.14 3.39
N THR A 100 -1.68 1.85 3.74
CA THR A 100 -2.67 1.10 4.53
C THR A 100 -2.99 1.81 5.83
N GLU A 101 -1.98 2.27 6.55
CA GLU A 101 -2.16 2.88 7.87
C GLU A 101 -2.69 4.32 7.78
N VAL A 102 -2.31 5.07 6.74
CA VAL A 102 -2.87 6.39 6.43
C VAL A 102 -4.37 6.27 6.11
N ILE A 103 -4.74 5.39 5.18
CA ILE A 103 -6.14 5.20 4.77
C ILE A 103 -6.97 4.65 5.91
N ARG A 104 -6.46 3.66 6.65
CA ARG A 104 -7.13 3.09 7.83
C ARG A 104 -7.37 4.15 8.90
N GLY A 105 -6.35 4.96 9.19
CA GLY A 105 -6.45 6.07 10.14
C GLY A 105 -7.48 7.11 9.69
N ALA A 106 -7.51 7.45 8.41
CA ALA A 106 -8.46 8.39 7.83
C ALA A 106 -9.92 7.91 7.92
N ILE A 107 -10.18 6.61 7.70
CA ILE A 107 -11.51 6.03 7.85
C ILE A 107 -11.94 6.04 9.32
N LEU A 108 -11.03 5.72 10.25
CA LEU A 108 -11.32 5.71 11.68
C LEU A 108 -11.52 7.12 12.28
N ALA A 109 -11.01 8.16 11.62
CA ALA A 109 -11.23 9.55 12.00
C ALA A 109 -12.65 10.06 11.72
N ILE A 110 -13.45 9.32 10.93
CA ILE A 110 -14.84 9.69 10.64
C ILE A 110 -15.68 9.53 11.91
N PRO A 111 -16.49 10.55 12.30
CA PRO A 111 -17.38 10.43 13.44
C PRO A 111 -18.36 9.26 13.27
N GLN A 112 -18.40 8.34 14.24
CA GLN A 112 -19.25 7.13 14.18
C GLN A 112 -20.74 7.47 14.00
N GLY A 113 -21.21 8.59 14.57
CA GLY A 113 -22.59 9.06 14.42
C GLY A 113 -23.02 9.27 12.96
N GLN A 114 -22.10 9.63 12.05
CA GLN A 114 -22.43 9.73 10.62
C GLN A 114 -22.72 8.37 9.98
N ILE A 115 -21.95 7.35 10.40
CA ILE A 115 -22.12 5.97 9.92
C ILE A 115 -23.40 5.36 10.50
N GLU A 116 -23.66 5.59 11.78
CA GLU A 116 -24.88 5.12 12.46
C GLU A 116 -26.14 5.76 11.89
N ALA A 117 -26.14 7.08 11.66
CA ALA A 117 -27.26 7.79 11.06
C ALA A 117 -27.55 7.30 9.63
N ALA A 118 -26.50 7.04 8.84
CA ALA A 118 -26.64 6.47 7.50
C ALA A 118 -27.30 5.08 7.49
N ARG A 119 -26.91 4.22 8.45
CA ARG A 119 -27.50 2.89 8.62
C ARG A 119 -28.95 2.98 9.08
N ALA A 120 -29.27 3.89 10.00
CA ALA A 120 -30.65 4.13 10.46
C ALA A 120 -31.56 4.63 9.32
N TYR A 121 -30.99 5.36 8.35
CA TYR A 121 -31.69 5.79 7.15
C TYR A 121 -31.80 4.70 6.06
N GLY A 122 -31.36 3.47 6.35
CA GLY A 122 -31.48 2.33 5.43
C GLY A 122 -30.45 2.31 4.29
N MET A 123 -29.33 3.03 4.40
CA MET A 123 -28.28 2.97 3.38
C MET A 123 -27.61 1.60 3.34
N SER A 124 -27.50 1.02 2.14
CA SER A 124 -26.67 -0.17 1.91
C SER A 124 -25.18 0.15 2.13
N SER A 125 -24.36 -0.86 2.40
CA SER A 125 -22.93 -0.68 2.64
C SER A 125 -22.19 0.01 1.49
N SER A 126 -22.60 -0.26 0.23
CA SER A 126 -22.03 0.40 -0.95
C SER A 126 -22.44 1.87 -1.06
N LEU A 127 -23.68 2.20 -0.70
CA LEU A 127 -24.18 3.56 -0.69
C LEU A 127 -23.51 4.39 0.42
N LEU A 128 -23.40 3.81 1.62
CA LEU A 128 -22.70 4.40 2.76
C LEU A 128 -21.23 4.66 2.41
N LEU A 129 -20.53 3.67 1.83
CA LEU A 129 -19.14 3.82 1.42
C LEU A 129 -18.98 4.98 0.41
N ARG A 130 -19.78 4.98 -0.66
CA ARG A 130 -19.65 5.94 -1.76
C ARG A 130 -20.06 7.37 -1.36
N ARG A 131 -21.10 7.54 -0.54
CA ARG A 131 -21.66 8.86 -0.22
C ARG A 131 -21.16 9.47 1.08
N ILE A 132 -20.66 8.66 2.00
CA ILE A 132 -20.29 9.12 3.34
C ILE A 132 -18.83 8.79 3.62
N THR A 133 -18.45 7.51 3.62
CA THR A 133 -17.09 7.12 4.04
C THR A 133 -16.01 7.67 3.12
N LEU A 134 -16.12 7.47 1.79
CA LEU A 134 -15.10 7.92 0.84
C LEU A 134 -14.94 9.45 0.83
N PRO A 135 -16.01 10.26 0.71
CA PRO A 135 -15.87 11.72 0.75
C PRO A 135 -15.36 12.23 2.10
N ALA A 136 -15.81 11.63 3.21
CA ALA A 136 -15.43 12.09 4.55
C ALA A 136 -14.00 11.70 4.94
N MET A 137 -13.48 10.56 4.48
CA MET A 137 -12.09 10.16 4.78
C MET A 137 -11.06 10.97 3.99
N LEU A 138 -11.40 11.47 2.80
CA LEU A 138 -10.44 12.10 1.87
C LEU A 138 -9.66 13.26 2.50
N PRO A 139 -10.29 14.24 3.20
CA PRO A 139 -9.55 15.32 3.86
C PRO A 139 -8.53 14.83 4.90
N PHE A 140 -8.77 13.69 5.54
CA PHE A 140 -7.84 13.08 6.49
C PHE A 140 -6.74 12.26 5.81
N ALA A 141 -7.05 11.62 4.68
CA ALA A 141 -6.11 10.77 3.95
C ALA A 141 -5.12 11.59 3.09
N ILE A 142 -5.61 12.65 2.42
CA ILE A 142 -4.84 13.42 1.44
C ILE A 142 -3.49 13.92 2.00
N PRO A 143 -3.41 14.54 3.19
CA PRO A 143 -2.13 15.02 3.72
C PRO A 143 -1.10 13.89 3.90
N GLY A 144 -1.54 12.74 4.42
CA GLY A 144 -0.67 11.58 4.62
C GLY A 144 -0.21 10.95 3.30
N LEU A 145 -1.12 10.81 2.33
CA LEU A 145 -0.80 10.26 1.01
C LEU A 145 0.11 11.21 0.21
N ALA A 146 -0.11 12.52 0.31
CA ALA A 146 0.76 13.52 -0.32
C ALA A 146 2.19 13.47 0.26
N ASN A 147 2.34 13.22 1.56
CA ASN A 147 3.65 13.03 2.16
C ASN A 147 4.36 11.77 1.61
N LEU A 148 3.64 10.67 1.44
CA LEU A 148 4.20 9.45 0.84
C LEU A 148 4.60 9.64 -0.63
N TRP A 149 3.83 10.41 -1.39
CA TRP A 149 4.18 10.80 -2.76
C TRP A 149 5.49 11.59 -2.81
N LEU A 150 5.66 12.55 -1.90
CA LEU A 150 6.89 13.36 -1.83
C LEU A 150 8.12 12.50 -1.52
N ILE A 151 7.98 11.50 -0.65
CA ILE A 151 9.04 10.54 -0.34
C ILE A 151 9.38 9.71 -1.59
N ALA A 152 8.37 9.13 -2.27
CA ALA A 152 8.56 8.36 -3.51
C ALA A 152 9.27 9.13 -4.62
N THR A 153 9.04 10.44 -4.70
CA THR A 153 9.61 11.29 -5.75
C THR A 153 11.03 11.74 -5.41
N LYS A 154 11.36 11.75 -4.11
CA LYS A 154 12.65 12.20 -3.60
C LYS A 154 13.70 11.08 -3.62
N ASP A 155 13.28 9.85 -3.36
CA ASP A 155 14.13 8.66 -3.28
C ASP A 155 14.42 8.06 -4.67
#